data_AF-A0A9E3EDV9-F1
#
_entry.id   AF-A0A9E3EDV9-F1
#
_cell.length_a   1.000
_cell.length_b   1.000
_cell.length_c   1.000
_cell.angle_alpha   90.00
_cell.angle_beta   90.00
_cell.angle_gamma   90.00
#
_symmetry.space_group_name_H-M   'P 1'
#
loop_
_entity.id
_entity.type
_entity.pdbx_description
1 polymer ?
#
loop_
_entity_poly.entity_id
_entity_poly.type
_entity_poly.pdbx_seq_one_letter_code
_entity_poly.pdbx_strand_id
1 'polypeptide(L)' 'MAKITYIEHDGTEHAIDVKPGQSVMEGAVKHNVPGIDA' A
#
# COMPACT_ATOMS: atom_id res chain seq x y z
N MET A 1 10.96 -1.36 -9.18
CA MET A 1 10.03 -1.29 -8.04
C MET A 1 9.60 0.15 -7.92
N ALA A 2 8.31 0.41 -7.70
CA ALA A 2 7.79 1.76 -7.44
C ALA A 2 7.52 1.89 -5.94
N LYS A 3 8.05 2.95 -5.33
CA LYS A 3 7.79 3.26 -3.93
C LYS A 3 6.42 3.94 -3.82
N ILE A 4 5.49 3.31 -3.11
CA ILE A 4 4.13 3.81 -2.86
C ILE A 4 3.98 4.07 -1.36
N THR A 5 3.45 5.24 -0.99
CA THR A 5 3.14 5.57 0.40
C THR A 5 1.64 5.54 0.60
N TYR A 6 1.16 4.67 1.48
CA TYR A 6 -0.23 4.65 1.94
C TYR A 6 -0.32 5.46 3.24
N ILE A 7 -1.34 6.31 3.36
CA ILE A 7 -1.51 7.18 4.51
C ILE A 7 -2.87 6.86 5.13
N GLU A 8 -2.86 6.43 6.38
CA GLU A 8 -4.07 6.18 7.15
C GLU A 8 -4.75 7.50 7.55
N HIS A 9 -6.01 7.40 7.99
CA HIS A 9 -6.81 8.57 8.37
C HIS A 9 -6.22 9.38 9.54
N ASP A 10 -5.38 8.76 10.38
CA ASP A 10 -4.70 9.39 11.51
C ASP A 10 -3.33 9.98 11.13
N GLY A 11 -2.92 9.85 9.86
CA GLY A 11 -1.64 10.30 9.33
C GLY A 11 -0.52 9.26 9.38
N THR A 12 -0.77 8.04 9.86
CA THR A 12 0.23 6.97 9.85
C THR A 12 0.61 6.59 8.42
N GLU A 13 1.91 6.53 8.12
CA GLU A 13 2.43 6.26 6.78
C GLU A 13 3.00 4.83 6.64
N HIS A 14 2.69 4.18 5.52
CA HIS A 14 3.24 2.88 5.12
C HIS A 14 3.93 3.02 3.76
N ALA A 15 5.25 3.07 3.74
CA ALA A 15 6.05 3.15 2.52
C ALA A 15 6.47 1.76 2.03
N ILE A 16 6.00 1.36 0.84
CA ILE A 16 6.08 -0.01 0.34
C ILE A 16 6.57 -0.03 -1.11
N ASP A 17 7.45 -0.98 -1.43
CA ASP A 17 7.91 -1.21 -2.80
C ASP A 17 6.94 -2.14 -3.55
N VAL A 18 6.23 -1.59 -4.53
CA VAL A 18 5.27 -2.32 -5.36
C VAL A 18 5.92 -2.71 -6.69
N LYS A 19 5.69 -3.94 -7.15
CA LYS A 19 6.22 -4.44 -8.42
C LYS A 19 5.47 -3.79 -9.59
N PRO A 20 6.16 -3.35 -10.66
CA PRO A 20 5.48 -2.91 -11.88
C PRO A 20 4.51 -3.97 -12.39
N GLY A 21 3.33 -3.53 -12.85
CA GLY A 21 2.24 -4.41 -13.28
C GLY A 21 1.27 -4.84 -12.17
N GLN A 22 1.56 -4.55 -10.90
CA GLN A 22 0.57 -4.65 -9.82
C GLN A 22 -0.23 -3.35 -9.71
N SER A 23 -1.50 -3.47 -9.32
CA SER A 23 -2.30 -2.33 -8.91
C SER A 23 -1.89 -1.81 -7.53
N VAL A 24 -2.24 -0.56 -7.22
CA VAL A 24 -2.04 0.04 -5.89
C VAL A 24 -2.78 -0.75 -4.81
N MET A 25 -4.00 -1.22 -5.10
CA MET A 25 -4.78 -2.03 -4.16
C MET A 25 -4.12 -3.39 -3.87
N GLU A 26 -3.64 -4.11 -4.89
CA GLU A 26 -2.90 -5.37 -4.67
C GLU A 26 -1.63 -5.17 -3.85
N GLY A 27 -0.95 -4.03 -4.06
CA GLY A 27 0.19 -3.62 -3.26
C GLY A 27 -0.17 -3.47 -1.78
N ALA A 28 -1.26 -2.77 -1.47
CA ALA A 28 -1.76 -2.58 -0.11
C ALA A 28 -2.15 -3.91 0.56
N VAL A 29 -3.00 -4.70 -0.10
CA VAL A 29 -3.55 -5.96 0.47
C VAL A 29 -2.43 -6.97 0.74
N LYS A 30 -1.47 -7.15 -0.18
CA LYS A 30 -0.36 -8.11 0.01
C LYS A 30 0.56 -7.76 1.18
N HIS A 31 0.60 -6.50 1.58
CA HIS A 31 1.40 -6.02 2.69
C HIS A 31 0.56 -5.73 3.94
N ASN A 32 -0.71 -6.12 3.95
CA ASN A 32 -1.64 -5.94 5.06
C ASN A 32 -1.73 -4.48 5.55
N VAL A 33 -1.78 -3.52 4.61
CA VAL A 33 -1.96 -2.10 4.94
C VAL A 33 -3.33 -1.91 5.64
N PRO A 34 -3.37 -1.43 6.89
CA PRO A 34 -4.63 -1.22 7.60
C PRO A 34 -5.56 -0.25 6.86
N GLY A 35 -6.87 -0.52 6.92
CA GLY A 35 -7.89 0.29 6.26
C GLY A 35 -8.14 -0.06 4.79
N ILE A 36 -7.41 -1.03 4.22
CA ILE A 36 -7.65 -1.56 2.87
C ILE A 36 -7.87 -3.09 2.98
N ASP A 37 -9.14 -3.48 3.05
CA ASP A 37 -9.58 -4.88 3.02
C ASP A 37 -9.89 -5.34 1.58
N ALA A 38 -9.89 -6.66 1.37
CA ALA A 38 -10.19 -7.31 0.08
C ALA A 38 -11.68 -7.66 -0.07
#